data_AF-W9YX84-F1
#
_entry.id   AF-W9YX84-F1
#
_cell.length_a   1.000
_cell.length_b   1.000
_cell.length_c   1.000
_cell.angle_alpha   90.00
_cell.angle_beta   90.00
_cell.angle_gamma   90.00
#
_symmetry.space_group_name_H-M   'P 1'
#
loop_
_entity.id
_entity.type
_entity.pdbx_description
1 polymer ?
#
loop_
_entity_poly.entity_id
_entity_poly.type
_entity_poly.pdbx_seq_one_letter_code
_entity_poly.pdbx_strand_id
1 'polypeptide(L)'
;MYKEDALKATHMVESILKPRGLPKAQWPILRSLILTKGSNYVFRKTLKDPANVNHCVETWFYVGSREDRDVRTKTLLLDQMLHEPAFDQLRTKEQLGYIVLSDARAFSTTYGLRFLIQSEMTPEFLD
;
A
#
# COMPACT_ATOMS: atom_id res chain seq x y z
N MET A 1 -12.43 28.83 4.17
CA MET A 1 -12.73 28.41 5.54
C MET A 1 -11.85 29.22 6.48
N TYR A 2 -12.44 30.05 7.34
CA TYR A 2 -11.67 30.87 8.26
C TYR A 2 -11.32 30.05 9.51
N LYS A 3 -10.27 30.47 10.23
CA LYS A 3 -9.85 29.83 11.51
C LYS A 3 -11.03 29.68 12.47
N GLU A 4 -11.90 30.68 12.53
CA GLU A 4 -13.07 30.70 13.41
C GLU A 4 -14.09 29.61 13.06
N ASP A 5 -14.29 29.32 11.78
CA ASP A 5 -15.24 28.29 11.34
C ASP A 5 -14.78 26.89 11.79
N ALA A 6 -13.48 26.62 11.71
CA ALA A 6 -12.88 25.36 12.15
C ALA A 6 -13.02 25.17 13.68
N LEU A 7 -12.82 26.24 14.46
CA LEU A 7 -13.00 26.22 15.91
C LEU A 7 -14.46 26.00 16.29
N LYS A 8 -15.40 26.68 15.61
CA LYS A 8 -16.85 26.49 15.82
C LYS A 8 -17.28 25.05 15.54
N ALA A 9 -16.80 24.46 14.44
CA ALA A 9 -17.09 23.07 14.09
C ALA A 9 -16.56 22.09 15.14
N THR A 10 -15.32 22.27 15.60
CA THR A 10 -14.72 21.43 16.65
C THR A 10 -15.52 21.52 17.94
N HIS A 11 -15.85 22.74 18.38
CA HIS A 11 -16.66 22.97 19.58
C HIS A 11 -18.06 22.34 19.48
N MET A 12 -18.70 22.40 18.32
CA MET A 12 -19.99 21.74 18.07
C MET A 12 -19.88 20.22 18.27
N VAL A 13 -18.85 19.57 17.72
CA VAL A 13 -18.62 18.13 17.89
C VAL A 13 -18.36 17.78 19.36
N GLU A 14 -17.50 18.54 20.03
CA GLU A 14 -17.16 18.30 21.45
C GLU A 14 -18.36 18.48 22.38
N SER A 15 -19.18 19.51 22.15
CA SER A 15 -20.36 19.80 22.97
C SER A 15 -21.49 18.76 22.79
N ILE A 16 -21.64 18.19 21.59
CA ILE A 16 -22.62 17.13 21.30
C ILE A 16 -22.13 15.78 21.84
N LEU A 17 -20.91 15.37 21.49
CA LEU A 17 -20.40 14.03 21.82
C LEU A 17 -19.90 13.92 23.26
N LYS A 18 -19.55 15.04 23.90
CA LYS A 18 -18.99 15.12 25.27
C LYS A 18 -17.89 14.07 25.50
N PRO A 19 -16.87 14.00 24.61
CA PRO A 19 -15.90 12.92 24.66
C PRO A 19 -15.03 13.02 25.91
N ARG A 20 -14.69 11.87 26.50
CA ARG A 20 -13.69 11.78 27.56
C ARG A 20 -12.30 11.65 26.95
N GLY A 21 -11.40 12.57 27.26
CA GLY A 21 -10.00 12.48 26.85
C GLY A 21 -9.36 11.17 27.32
N LEU A 22 -8.81 10.40 26.38
CA LEU A 22 -8.08 9.19 26.72
C LEU A 22 -6.68 9.55 27.25
N PRO A 23 -6.16 8.84 28.28
CA PRO A 23 -4.76 8.92 28.66
C PRO A 23 -3.85 8.66 27.47
N LYS A 24 -2.68 9.32 27.39
CA LYS A 24 -1.73 9.16 26.28
C LYS A 24 -1.35 7.70 25.97
N ALA A 25 -1.27 6.86 27.01
CA ALA A 25 -0.98 5.43 26.86
C ALA A 25 -2.07 4.64 26.11
N GLN A 26 -3.30 5.17 26.06
CA GLN A 26 -4.43 4.57 25.34
C GLN A 26 -4.60 5.15 23.93
N TRP A 27 -3.73 6.07 23.51
CA TRP A 27 -3.79 6.59 22.16
C TRP A 27 -3.36 5.49 21.18
N PRO A 28 -4.16 5.21 20.14
CA PRO A 28 -3.81 4.17 19.18
C PRO A 28 -2.54 4.56 18.44
N ILE A 29 -1.55 3.67 18.45
CA ILE A 29 -0.31 3.82 17.68
C ILE A 29 -0.40 2.86 16.50
N LEU A 30 -0.27 3.41 15.30
CA LEU A 30 -0.19 2.61 14.09
C LEU A 30 1.21 1.97 13.99
N ARG A 31 1.26 0.70 13.64
CA ARG A 31 2.49 -0.07 13.48
C ARG A 31 2.46 -0.84 12.18
N SER A 32 3.63 -1.16 11.64
CA SER A 32 3.77 -2.08 10.52
C SER A 32 4.69 -3.23 10.92
N LEU A 33 4.48 -4.40 10.32
CA LEU A 33 5.41 -5.50 10.46
C LEU A 33 6.73 -5.12 9.78
N ILE A 34 7.84 -5.35 10.47
CA ILE A 34 9.17 -5.19 9.90
C ILE A 34 9.62 -6.55 9.35
N LEU A 35 9.87 -6.62 8.04
CA LEU A 35 10.40 -7.82 7.41
C LEU A 35 11.89 -7.94 7.71
N THR A 36 12.36 -9.16 7.92
CA THR A 36 13.79 -9.39 8.18
C THR A 36 14.59 -9.30 6.88
N LYS A 37 15.83 -8.80 6.96
CA LYS A 37 16.65 -8.66 5.75
C LYS A 37 16.86 -10.02 5.08
N GLY A 38 16.56 -10.10 3.80
CA GLY A 38 16.68 -11.34 3.01
C GLY A 38 15.50 -12.31 3.18
N SER A 39 14.45 -11.94 3.93
CA SER A 39 13.24 -12.76 3.99
C SER A 39 12.40 -12.65 2.72
N ASN A 40 11.76 -13.76 2.35
CA ASN A 40 10.68 -13.80 1.39
C ASN A 40 9.50 -14.55 2.03
N TYR A 41 8.33 -13.91 2.08
CA TYR A 41 7.12 -14.49 2.64
C TYR A 41 6.02 -14.49 1.59
N VAL A 42 5.38 -15.65 1.39
CA VAL A 42 4.28 -15.81 0.46
C VAL A 42 3.01 -16.15 1.23
N PHE A 43 2.01 -15.29 1.13
CA PHE A 43 0.67 -15.56 1.66
C PHE A 43 -0.25 -15.97 0.51
N ARG A 44 -0.74 -17.21 0.55
CA ARG A 44 -1.66 -17.75 -0.47
C ARG A 44 -3.09 -17.73 0.04
N LYS A 45 -4.01 -17.31 -0.83
CA LYS A 45 -5.44 -17.32 -0.54
C LYS A 45 -6.23 -17.70 -1.79
N THR A 46 -7.08 -18.70 -1.66
CA THR A 46 -8.05 -19.08 -2.70
C THR A 46 -9.13 -18.01 -2.83
N LEU A 47 -9.43 -17.60 -4.06
CA LEU A 47 -10.51 -16.67 -4.35
C LEU A 47 -11.86 -17.32 -4.04
N LYS A 48 -12.83 -16.49 -3.61
CA LYS A 48 -14.16 -16.99 -3.21
C LYS A 48 -15.00 -17.45 -4.38
N ASP A 49 -14.83 -16.80 -5.53
CA ASP A 49 -15.59 -17.09 -6.74
C ASP A 49 -14.86 -18.17 -7.56
N PRO A 50 -15.39 -19.42 -7.62
CA PRO A 50 -14.78 -20.49 -8.38
C PRO A 50 -14.92 -20.30 -9.90
N ALA A 51 -15.82 -19.41 -10.36
CA ALA A 51 -15.97 -19.11 -11.79
C ALA A 51 -14.96 -18.06 -12.29
N ASN A 52 -14.28 -17.36 -11.37
CA ASN A 52 -13.23 -16.43 -11.76
C ASN A 52 -11.99 -17.20 -12.19
N VAL A 53 -11.72 -17.16 -13.49
CA VAL A 53 -10.54 -17.77 -14.12
C VAL A 53 -9.25 -17.01 -13.83
N ASN A 54 -9.34 -15.79 -13.30
CA ASN A 54 -8.16 -14.98 -13.00
C ASN A 54 -7.59 -15.29 -11.63
N HIS A 55 -6.27 -15.29 -11.58
CA HIS A 55 -5.43 -15.19 -10.41
C HIS A 55 -4.93 -13.75 -10.22
N CYS A 56 -4.36 -13.49 -9.05
CA CYS A 56 -3.79 -12.21 -8.69
C CYS A 56 -2.53 -12.40 -7.84
N VAL A 57 -1.48 -11.65 -8.15
CA VAL A 57 -0.28 -11.55 -7.33
C VAL A 57 -0.08 -10.09 -6.91
N GLU A 58 0.25 -9.89 -5.64
CA GLU A 58 0.71 -8.62 -5.10
C GLU A 58 2.08 -8.85 -4.47
N THR A 59 3.14 -8.46 -5.18
CA THR A 59 4.51 -8.55 -4.68
C THR A 59 4.90 -7.18 -4.13
N TRP A 60 5.22 -7.12 -2.84
CA TRP A 60 5.63 -5.90 -2.16
C TRP A 60 7.05 -6.02 -1.64
N PHE A 61 7.92 -5.15 -2.16
CA PHE A 61 9.30 -5.06 -1.76
C PHE A 61 9.45 -4.03 -0.65
N TYR A 62 9.81 -4.50 0.55
CA TYR A 62 10.18 -3.62 1.66
C TYR A 62 11.42 -2.80 1.29
N VAL A 63 11.33 -1.48 1.39
CA VAL A 63 12.49 -0.59 1.17
C VAL A 63 12.99 0.01 2.49
N GLY A 64 12.10 0.44 3.38
CA GLY A 64 12.52 1.03 4.65
C GLY A 64 11.42 1.70 5.46
N SER A 65 11.85 2.55 6.41
CA SER A 65 10.94 3.38 7.21
C SER A 65 10.28 4.46 6.35
N ARG A 66 9.00 4.72 6.60
CA ARG A 66 8.26 5.81 5.95
C ARG A 66 8.73 7.20 6.40
N GLU A 67 9.24 7.29 7.62
CA GLU A 67 9.73 8.55 8.20
C GLU A 67 11.08 8.97 7.59
N ASP A 68 11.86 8.00 7.09
CA ASP A 68 13.10 8.26 6.38
C ASP A 68 12.80 8.93 5.03
N ARG A 69 13.25 10.19 4.92
CA ARG A 69 13.03 11.01 3.72
C ARG A 69 13.77 10.46 2.51
N ASP A 70 14.98 9.95 2.70
CA ASP A 70 15.80 9.46 1.59
C ASP A 70 15.23 8.15 1.04
N VAL A 71 14.78 7.25 1.92
CA VAL A 71 14.03 6.04 1.53
C VAL A 71 12.82 6.41 0.69
N ARG A 72 11.99 7.34 1.19
CA ARG A 72 10.76 7.75 0.52
C ARG A 72 11.04 8.38 -0.85
N THR A 73 11.95 9.35 -0.91
CA THR A 73 12.28 10.06 -2.14
C THR A 73 12.88 9.12 -3.19
N LYS A 74 13.79 8.22 -2.81
CA LYS A 74 14.38 7.24 -3.74
C LYS A 74 13.35 6.25 -4.26
N THR A 75 12.45 5.78 -3.39
CA THR A 75 11.39 4.84 -3.80
C THR A 75 10.40 5.51 -4.75
N LEU A 76 10.00 6.76 -4.49
CA LEU A 76 9.12 7.52 -5.39
C LEU A 76 9.79 7.81 -6.75
N LEU A 77 11.09 8.13 -6.75
CA LEU A 77 11.82 8.32 -8.00
C LEU A 77 11.90 7.02 -8.79
N LEU A 78 12.19 5.90 -8.12
CA LEU A 78 12.20 4.58 -8.74
C LEU A 78 10.83 4.23 -9.34
N ASP A 79 9.76 4.46 -8.59
CA ASP A 79 8.39 4.27 -9.06
C ASP A 79 8.10 5.07 -10.33
N GLN A 80 8.43 6.37 -10.34
CA GLN A 80 8.27 7.23 -11.51
C GLN A 80 9.07 6.73 -12.74
N MET A 81 10.27 6.19 -12.53
CA MET A 81 11.08 5.60 -13.59
C MET A 81 10.52 4.27 -14.09
N LEU A 82 9.89 3.48 -13.22
CA LEU A 82 9.33 2.16 -13.55
C LEU A 82 7.93 2.23 -14.15
N HIS A 83 7.18 3.32 -13.93
CA HIS A 83 5.76 3.40 -14.24
C HIS A 83 5.41 2.99 -15.68
N GLU A 84 6.09 3.58 -16.67
CA GLU A 84 5.91 3.24 -18.08
C GLU A 84 6.54 1.89 -18.46
N PRO A 85 7.82 1.61 -18.17
CA PRO A 85 8.45 0.38 -18.65
C PRO A 85 7.88 -0.88 -17.98
N ALA A 86 7.41 -0.82 -16.73
CA ALA A 86 6.74 -1.94 -16.08
C ALA A 86 5.40 -2.24 -16.77
N PHE A 87 4.66 -1.20 -17.15
CA PHE A 87 3.42 -1.38 -17.90
C PHE A 87 3.71 -1.93 -19.30
N ASP A 88 4.62 -1.31 -20.07
CA ASP A 88 4.96 -1.77 -21.41
C ASP A 88 5.46 -3.23 -21.40
N GLN A 89 6.35 -3.58 -20.47
CA GLN A 89 6.89 -4.93 -20.37
C GLN A 89 5.81 -5.96 -20.00
N LEU A 90 5.13 -5.77 -18.86
CA LEU A 90 4.25 -6.79 -18.30
C LEU A 90 2.87 -6.81 -19.00
N ARG A 91 2.35 -5.64 -19.40
CA ARG A 91 1.02 -5.51 -20.03
C ARG A 91 1.09 -5.60 -21.55
N THR A 92 1.98 -4.85 -22.19
CA THR A 92 1.98 -4.71 -23.66
C THR A 92 2.72 -5.86 -24.33
N LYS A 93 3.94 -6.17 -23.88
CA LYS A 93 4.81 -7.17 -24.51
C LYS A 93 4.51 -8.59 -24.04
N GLU A 94 4.50 -8.82 -22.73
CA GLU A 94 4.28 -10.16 -22.16
C GLU A 94 2.79 -10.51 -22.04
N GLN A 95 1.91 -9.51 -22.14
CA GLN A 95 0.46 -9.68 -22.10
C GLN A 95 -0.04 -10.43 -20.86
N LEU A 96 0.60 -10.23 -19.71
CA LEU A 96 0.33 -10.99 -18.49
C LEU A 96 -1.08 -10.80 -17.96
N GLY A 97 -1.75 -9.70 -18.26
CA GLY A 97 -3.17 -9.54 -17.91
C GLY A 97 -3.62 -8.10 -18.04
N TYR A 98 -4.91 -7.82 -17.86
CA TYR A 98 -5.43 -6.46 -18.07
C TYR A 98 -4.97 -5.47 -17.00
N ILE A 99 -4.96 -5.92 -15.74
CA ILE A 99 -4.58 -5.10 -14.60
C ILE A 99 -3.12 -5.39 -14.27
N VAL A 100 -2.27 -4.40 -14.54
CA VAL A 100 -0.85 -4.38 -14.19
C VAL A 100 -0.56 -3.01 -13.57
N LEU A 101 -0.10 -3.01 -12.32
CA LEU A 101 0.24 -1.80 -11.57
C LEU A 101 1.62 -1.96 -10.96
N SER A 102 2.45 -0.92 -11.13
CA SER A 102 3.67 -0.68 -10.37
C SER A 102 3.48 0.65 -9.64
N ASP A 103 3.66 0.65 -8.32
CA ASP A 103 3.55 1.86 -7.50
C ASP A 103 4.39 1.82 -6.23
N ALA A 104 4.84 2.99 -5.77
CA ALA A 104 5.33 3.14 -4.40
C ALA A 104 4.17 3.02 -3.40
N ARG A 105 4.23 2.01 -2.52
CA ARG A 105 3.19 1.75 -1.52
C ARG A 105 3.71 1.91 -0.10
N ALA A 106 3.01 2.74 0.67
CA ALA A 106 3.25 2.96 2.09
C ALA A 106 2.28 2.14 2.96
N PHE A 107 2.81 1.58 4.04
CA PHE A 107 2.01 1.18 5.20
C PHE A 107 2.12 2.23 6.30
N SER A 108 1.63 1.92 7.50
CA SER A 108 1.61 2.85 8.63
C SER A 108 2.97 3.46 8.96
N THR A 109 4.02 2.64 8.95
CA THR A 109 5.39 3.03 9.36
C THR A 109 6.46 2.64 8.34
N THR A 110 6.10 1.88 7.31
CA THR A 110 7.04 1.34 6.32
C THR A 110 6.69 1.79 4.92
N TYR A 111 7.70 1.76 4.05
CA TYR A 111 7.62 2.17 2.65
C TYR A 111 8.19 1.06 1.78
N GLY A 112 7.61 0.88 0.59
CA GLY A 112 8.04 -0.14 -0.34
C GLY A 112 7.56 0.10 -1.76
N LEU A 113 7.98 -0.77 -2.66
CA LEU A 113 7.56 -0.81 -4.05
C LEU A 113 6.61 -2.00 -4.24
N ARG A 114 5.53 -1.81 -4.97
CA ARG A 114 4.53 -2.83 -5.24
C ARG A 114 4.44 -3.13 -6.72
N PHE A 115 4.29 -4.41 -7.05
CA PHE A 115 3.70 -4.90 -8.29
C PHE A 115 2.39 -5.60 -8.00
N LEU A 116 1.35 -5.28 -8.75
CA LEU A 116 0.03 -5.90 -8.66
C LEU A 116 -0.42 -6.31 -10.06
N ILE A 117 -0.62 -7.61 -10.25
CA ILE A 117 -0.98 -8.20 -11.54
C ILE A 117 -2.20 -9.10 -11.35
N GLN A 118 -3.21 -8.93 -12.20
CA GLN A 118 -4.32 -9.87 -12.36
C GLN A 118 -4.21 -10.55 -13.73
N SER A 119 -4.21 -11.87 -13.74
CA SER A 119 -3.90 -12.71 -14.91
C SER A 119 -4.71 -14.00 -14.90
N GLU A 120 -4.91 -14.64 -16.06
CA GLU A 120 -5.34 -16.04 -16.13
C GLU A 120 -4.20 -17.02 -15.81
N MET A 121 -2.95 -16.55 -15.76
CA MET A 121 -1.78 -17.35 -15.41
C MET A 121 -1.68 -17.54 -13.88
N THR A 122 -1.05 -18.64 -13.47
CA THR A 122 -0.90 -18.99 -12.05
C THR A 122 -0.02 -17.98 -11.30
N PRO A 123 -0.28 -17.69 -10.01
CA PRO A 123 0.56 -16.78 -9.22
C PRO A 123 2.06 -17.14 -9.25
N GLU A 124 2.39 -18.44 -9.25
CA GLU A 124 3.78 -18.93 -9.31
C GLU A 124 4.50 -18.64 -10.63
N PHE A 125 3.76 -18.33 -11.70
CA PHE A 125 4.36 -17.90 -12.97
C PHE A 125 4.60 -16.38 -12.99
N LEU A 126 3.81 -15.63 -12.23
CA LEU A 126 3.83 -14.16 -12.22
C LEU A 126 4.84 -13.57 -11.23
N ASP A 127 5.28 -14.33 -10.23
CA ASP A 127 6.27 -13.95 -9.21
C ASP A 127 7.69 -14.36 -9.60
#